data_AF-A0A6S7GMF7-F1
#
_entry.id   AF-A0A6S7GMF7-F1
#
_cell.length_a   1.000
_cell.length_b   1.000
_cell.length_c   1.000
_cell.angle_alpha   90.00
_cell.angle_beta   90.00
_cell.angle_gamma   90.00
#
_symmetry.space_group_name_H-M   'P 1'
#
loop_
_entity.id
_entity.type
_entity.pdbx_description
1 polymer ?
#
loop_
_entity_poly.entity_id
_entity_poly.type
_entity_poly.pdbx_seq_one_letter_code
_entity_poly.pdbx_strand_id
1 'polypeptide(L)'
;MKVKLATQVLSRSVAIALEEADNYEVLGTAEFCRMMNSFFDCTNVRSRTEHIHKKNEFIKPYTSLNDERFEWLLNVFLVYLENWRKSTLEREGNYSSDARGKMFLSQQTYEGLKISVYSHVEAIKFLLENGFEYVLSERFMQDVLEDYFGHQRAKGHRSDNPSAYEFGYNDLTIGIQ
;
A
#
# COMPACT_ATOMS: atom_id res chain seq x y z
N MET A 1 15.71 -3.46 -0.97
CA MET A 1 14.55 -3.00 -1.77
C MET A 1 14.24 -1.56 -1.37
N LYS A 2 13.79 -0.66 -2.28
CA LYS A 2 13.54 0.76 -1.96
C LYS A 2 12.08 1.14 -2.23
N VAL A 3 11.20 0.94 -1.25
CA VAL A 3 9.76 1.28 -1.35
C VAL A 3 9.56 2.78 -1.65
N LYS A 4 10.44 3.64 -1.12
CA LYS A 4 10.43 5.09 -1.40
C LYS A 4 10.38 5.43 -2.90
N LEU A 5 11.07 4.68 -3.76
CA LEU A 5 11.07 4.97 -5.19
C LEU A 5 9.72 4.60 -5.81
N ALA A 6 9.13 3.48 -5.40
CA ALA A 6 7.82 3.06 -5.88
C ALA A 6 6.73 4.08 -5.48
N THR A 7 6.74 4.56 -4.24
CA THR A 7 5.76 5.56 -3.77
C THR A 7 5.93 6.92 -4.44
N GLN A 8 7.15 7.30 -4.83
CA GLN A 8 7.38 8.53 -5.61
C GLN A 8 6.87 8.41 -7.05
N VAL A 9 7.03 7.24 -7.67
CA VAL A 9 6.55 6.98 -9.04
C VAL A 9 5.02 6.90 -9.07
N LEU A 10 4.41 6.18 -8.14
CA LEU A 10 2.96 6.02 -8.03
C LEU A 10 2.34 7.12 -7.16
N SER A 11 2.61 8.37 -7.53
CA SER A 11 2.19 9.55 -6.76
C SER A 11 1.15 10.38 -7.48
N ARG A 12 0.38 11.15 -6.69
CA ARG A 12 -0.59 12.12 -7.22
C ARG A 12 0.06 13.16 -8.14
N SER A 13 1.28 13.61 -7.83
CA SER A 13 2.00 14.57 -8.68
C SER A 13 2.35 13.99 -10.05
N VAL A 14 2.75 12.71 -10.12
CA VAL A 14 3.01 12.04 -11.41
C VAL A 14 1.72 11.92 -12.21
N ALA A 15 0.61 11.56 -11.55
CA ALA A 15 -0.68 11.49 -12.22
C ALA A 15 -1.11 12.83 -12.83
N ILE A 16 -0.96 13.94 -12.09
CA ILE A 16 -1.27 15.29 -12.59
C ILE A 16 -0.37 15.64 -13.79
N ALA A 17 0.94 15.40 -13.69
CA ALA A 17 1.86 15.69 -14.78
C ALA A 17 1.54 14.90 -16.06
N LEU A 18 1.04 13.67 -15.94
CA LEU A 18 0.59 12.87 -17.08
C LEU A 18 -0.68 13.46 -17.72
N GLU A 19 -1.64 13.94 -16.92
CA GLU A 19 -2.84 14.60 -17.45
C GLU A 19 -2.52 15.92 -18.17
N GLU A 20 -1.50 16.65 -17.71
CA GLU A 20 -1.06 17.90 -18.32
C GLU A 20 -0.27 17.71 -19.62
N ALA A 21 0.12 16.47 -19.96
CA ALA A 21 0.99 16.17 -21.10
C ALA A 21 0.30 16.27 -22.48
N ASP A 22 -0.98 16.68 -22.53
CA ASP A 22 -1.82 16.76 -23.74
C ASP A 22 -1.79 15.47 -24.60
N ASN A 23 -1.68 14.32 -23.94
CA ASN A 23 -1.65 13.00 -24.56
C ASN A 23 -2.70 12.09 -23.92
N TYR A 24 -3.74 11.74 -24.68
CA TYR A 24 -4.80 10.87 -24.19
C TYR A 24 -4.35 9.44 -23.88
N GLU A 25 -3.24 8.96 -24.47
CA GLU A 25 -2.74 7.60 -24.25
C GLU A 25 -2.24 7.39 -22.81
N VAL A 26 -1.87 8.45 -22.10
CA VAL A 26 -1.32 8.34 -20.74
C VAL A 26 -2.38 8.44 -19.64
N LEU A 27 -3.65 8.70 -19.99
CA LEU A 27 -4.72 8.89 -19.00
C LEU A 27 -4.97 7.64 -18.15
N GLY A 28 -4.91 6.45 -18.74
CA GLY A 28 -5.04 5.19 -17.98
C GLY A 28 -3.89 5.01 -16.96
N THR A 29 -2.68 5.43 -17.32
CA THR A 29 -1.53 5.43 -16.40
C THR A 29 -1.69 6.48 -15.30
N ALA A 30 -2.21 7.66 -15.64
CA ALA A 30 -2.50 8.71 -14.67
C ALA A 30 -3.55 8.26 -13.64
N GLU A 31 -4.61 7.58 -14.10
CA GLU A 31 -5.62 6.99 -13.21
C GLU A 31 -5.00 5.91 -12.31
N PHE A 32 -4.18 5.00 -12.86
CA PHE A 32 -3.47 4.00 -12.08
C PHE A 32 -2.61 4.63 -10.98
N CYS A 33 -1.81 5.66 -11.31
CA CYS A 33 -1.00 6.39 -10.34
C CYS A 33 -1.86 7.01 -9.22
N ARG A 34 -3.04 7.56 -9.53
CA ARG A 34 -3.98 8.08 -8.51
C ARG A 34 -4.52 6.98 -7.60
N MET A 35 -5.05 5.91 -8.20
CA MET A 35 -5.65 4.81 -7.46
C MET A 35 -4.65 4.20 -6.48
N MET A 36 -3.42 3.96 -6.95
CA MET A 36 -2.35 3.44 -6.09
C MET A 36 -1.92 4.46 -5.03
N ASN A 37 -1.75 5.74 -5.36
CA ASN A 37 -1.40 6.77 -4.37
C ASN A 37 -2.43 6.82 -3.23
N SER A 38 -3.71 6.94 -3.57
CA SER A 38 -4.80 7.00 -2.60
C SER A 38 -4.89 5.74 -1.75
N PHE A 39 -4.73 4.56 -2.37
CA PHE A 39 -4.69 3.28 -1.66
C PHE A 39 -3.53 3.21 -0.65
N PHE A 40 -2.32 3.61 -1.05
CA PHE A 40 -1.17 3.66 -0.14
C PHE A 40 -1.40 4.66 1.00
N ASP A 41 -1.94 5.84 0.71
CA ASP A 41 -2.17 6.88 1.72
C ASP A 41 -3.16 6.42 2.79
N CYS A 42 -4.30 5.82 2.41
CA CYS A 42 -5.28 5.37 3.41
C CYS A 42 -4.89 4.08 4.14
N THR A 43 -4.08 3.23 3.51
CA THR A 43 -3.60 2.02 4.16
C THR A 43 -2.39 2.25 5.08
N ASN A 44 -1.75 3.42 5.01
CA ASN A 44 -0.55 3.78 5.78
C ASN A 44 -0.73 5.04 6.64
N VAL A 45 -1.82 5.08 7.42
CA VAL A 45 -2.09 6.19 8.34
C VAL A 45 -1.22 6.04 9.58
N ARG A 46 -0.28 6.97 9.78
CA ARG A 46 0.75 6.88 10.85
C ARG A 46 0.64 7.93 11.95
N SER A 47 -0.15 8.98 11.74
CA SER A 47 -0.18 10.14 12.66
C SER A 47 -1.55 10.78 12.74
N ARG A 48 -1.83 11.37 13.91
CA ARG A 48 -3.08 12.10 14.18
C ARG A 48 -3.15 13.45 13.47
N THR A 49 -2.01 14.04 13.12
CA THR A 49 -1.91 15.45 12.69
C THR A 49 -1.27 15.62 11.31
N GLU A 50 -0.76 14.54 10.71
CA GLU A 50 -0.07 14.62 9.42
C GLU A 50 -1.00 15.08 8.28
N HIS A 51 -2.26 14.64 8.31
CA HIS A 51 -3.29 15.07 7.35
C HIS A 51 -3.47 16.60 7.31
N ILE A 52 -3.27 17.29 8.45
CA ILE A 52 -3.38 18.75 8.56
C ILE A 52 -2.28 19.44 7.77
N HIS A 53 -1.03 18.99 7.94
CA HIS A 53 0.14 19.60 7.31
C HIS A 53 0.21 19.27 5.82
N LYS A 54 -0.08 18.01 5.46
CA LYS A 54 -0.09 17.55 4.07
C LYS A 54 -1.37 17.91 3.31
N LYS A 55 -2.41 18.39 4.00
CA LYS A 55 -3.74 18.69 3.43
C LYS A 55 -4.29 17.52 2.61
N ASN A 56 -4.27 16.33 3.20
CA ASN A 56 -4.68 15.09 2.54
C ASN A 56 -5.60 14.28 3.46
N GLU A 57 -6.88 14.16 3.08
CA GLU A 57 -7.87 13.41 3.86
C GLU A 57 -7.61 11.90 3.86
N PHE A 58 -6.93 11.36 2.85
CA PHE A 58 -6.64 9.92 2.79
C PHE A 58 -5.76 9.46 3.95
N ILE A 59 -4.90 10.32 4.50
CA ILE A 59 -3.99 9.98 5.61
C ILE A 59 -4.54 10.37 6.99
N LYS A 60 -5.85 10.64 7.12
CA LYS A 60 -6.48 10.98 8.39
C LYS A 60 -6.61 9.73 9.29
N PRO A 61 -6.51 9.85 10.62
CA PRO A 61 -6.90 8.74 11.50
C PRO A 61 -8.31 8.26 11.20
N TYR A 62 -8.52 6.95 11.22
CA TYR A 62 -9.87 6.41 11.17
C TYR A 62 -10.52 6.61 12.53
N THR A 63 -11.63 7.34 12.58
CA THR A 63 -12.32 7.68 13.84
C THR A 63 -13.82 7.37 13.80
N SER A 64 -14.32 6.81 12.69
CA SER A 64 -15.75 6.61 12.46
C SER A 64 -15.99 5.33 11.66
N LEU A 65 -17.07 4.62 11.99
CA LEU A 65 -17.53 3.45 11.21
C LEU A 65 -18.07 3.85 9.83
N ASN A 66 -18.44 5.13 9.67
CA ASN A 66 -18.94 5.70 8.42
C ASN A 66 -17.86 6.50 7.68
N ASP A 67 -16.58 6.15 7.89
CA ASP A 67 -15.48 6.81 7.17
C ASP A 67 -15.60 6.53 5.66
N GLU A 68 -15.66 7.60 4.86
CA GLU A 68 -15.84 7.54 3.41
C GLU A 68 -14.75 6.72 2.69
N ARG A 69 -13.58 6.57 3.32
CA ARG A 69 -12.47 5.81 2.75
C ARG A 69 -12.77 4.31 2.72
N PHE A 70 -13.65 3.80 3.58
CA PHE A 70 -14.10 2.41 3.50
C PHE A 70 -14.89 2.17 2.21
N GLU A 71 -15.82 3.08 1.90
CA GLU A 71 -16.59 3.05 0.65
C GLU A 71 -15.68 3.23 -0.56
N TRP A 72 -14.72 4.15 -0.49
CA TRP A 72 -13.73 4.34 -1.55
C TRP A 72 -12.91 3.06 -1.80
N LEU A 73 -12.40 2.41 -0.74
CA LEU A 73 -11.64 1.18 -0.87
C LEU A 73 -12.46 0.05 -1.51
N LEU A 74 -13.69 -0.16 -1.04
CA LEU A 74 -14.53 -1.28 -1.47
C LEU A 74 -15.18 -1.06 -2.84
N ASN A 75 -15.71 0.15 -3.07
CA ASN A 75 -16.60 0.43 -4.20
C ASN A 75 -15.94 1.30 -5.29
N VAL A 76 -14.77 1.87 -5.04
CA VAL A 76 -14.00 2.60 -6.07
C VAL A 76 -12.73 1.83 -6.42
N PHE A 77 -11.86 1.55 -5.45
CA PHE A 77 -10.55 0.93 -5.73
C PHE A 77 -10.67 -0.54 -6.19
N LEU A 78 -11.43 -1.39 -5.47
CA LEU A 78 -11.61 -2.78 -5.90
C LEU A 78 -12.37 -2.90 -7.23
N VAL A 79 -13.39 -2.05 -7.43
CA VAL A 79 -14.15 -1.99 -8.68
C VAL A 79 -13.25 -1.54 -9.84
N TYR A 80 -12.36 -0.59 -9.62
CA TYR A 80 -11.33 -0.21 -10.59
C TYR A 80 -10.45 -1.40 -10.99
N LEU A 81 -9.95 -2.18 -10.03
CA LEU A 81 -9.14 -3.37 -10.32
C LEU A 81 -9.92 -4.44 -11.09
N GLU A 82 -11.20 -4.63 -10.77
CA GLU A 82 -12.08 -5.56 -11.48
C GLU A 82 -12.33 -5.10 -12.92
N ASN A 83 -12.62 -3.82 -13.12
CA ASN A 83 -12.82 -3.23 -14.43
C ASN A 83 -11.55 -3.30 -15.28
N TRP A 84 -10.37 -3.00 -14.70
CA TRP A 84 -9.09 -3.18 -15.38
C TRP A 84 -8.85 -4.64 -15.76
N ARG A 85 -9.12 -5.59 -14.87
CA ARG A 85 -9.01 -7.02 -15.19
C ARG A 85 -9.93 -7.38 -16.36
N LYS A 86 -11.20 -6.98 -16.30
CA LYS A 86 -12.20 -7.22 -17.34
C LYS A 86 -11.77 -6.62 -18.68
N SER A 87 -11.27 -5.40 -18.69
CA SER A 87 -10.80 -4.74 -19.92
C SER A 87 -9.66 -5.51 -20.58
N THR A 88 -8.77 -6.15 -19.81
CA THR A 88 -7.68 -6.97 -20.39
C THR A 88 -8.17 -8.30 -20.98
N LEU A 89 -9.26 -8.86 -20.45
CA LEU A 89 -9.88 -10.09 -20.96
C LEU A 89 -10.71 -9.81 -22.22
N GLU A 90 -11.46 -8.72 -22.21
CA GLU A 90 -12.36 -8.32 -23.31
C GLU A 90 -11.63 -7.58 -24.43
N ARG A 91 -10.34 -7.23 -24.26
CA ARG A 91 -9.55 -6.53 -25.27
C ARG A 91 -9.56 -7.29 -26.59
N GLU A 92 -10.04 -6.61 -27.64
CA GLU A 92 -10.05 -7.11 -29.02
C GLU A 92 -8.62 -7.36 -29.51
N GLY A 93 -8.43 -8.51 -30.17
CA GLY A 93 -7.15 -8.95 -30.73
C GLY A 93 -6.79 -10.38 -30.36
N ASN A 94 -5.96 -10.99 -31.20
CA ASN A 94 -5.45 -12.35 -31.01
C ASN A 94 -4.24 -12.36 -30.06
N TYR A 95 -4.48 -12.12 -28.77
CA TYR A 95 -3.45 -12.19 -27.75
C TYR A 95 -3.32 -13.60 -27.18
N SER A 96 -2.09 -14.10 -27.06
CA SER A 96 -1.79 -15.34 -26.33
C SER A 96 -2.08 -15.19 -24.84
N SER A 97 -2.21 -16.31 -24.12
CA SER A 97 -2.41 -16.30 -22.66
C SER A 97 -1.26 -15.60 -21.92
N ASP A 98 -0.02 -15.75 -22.39
CA ASP A 98 1.16 -15.05 -21.82
C ASP A 98 1.07 -13.53 -22.04
N ALA A 99 0.69 -13.10 -23.25
CA ALA A 99 0.51 -11.68 -23.55
C ALA A 99 -0.60 -11.07 -22.67
N ARG A 100 -1.72 -11.77 -22.49
CA ARG A 100 -2.80 -11.34 -21.58
C ARG A 100 -2.34 -11.29 -20.12
N GLY A 101 -1.54 -12.27 -19.68
CA GLY A 101 -0.97 -12.29 -18.33
C GLY A 101 -0.07 -11.09 -18.03
N LYS A 102 0.59 -10.51 -19.04
CA LYS A 102 1.43 -9.30 -18.91
C LYS A 102 0.64 -7.98 -18.93
N MET A 103 -0.64 -8.00 -19.31
CA MET A 103 -1.48 -6.80 -19.39
C MET A 103 -2.12 -6.43 -18.05
N PHE A 104 -2.10 -7.34 -17.08
CA PHE A 104 -2.69 -7.17 -15.77
C PHE A 104 -1.69 -7.55 -14.67
N LEU A 105 -2.07 -7.28 -13.43
CA LEU A 105 -1.35 -7.74 -12.25
C LEU A 105 -1.26 -9.27 -12.22
N SER A 106 -0.25 -9.80 -11.54
CA SER A 106 -0.21 -11.24 -11.24
C SER A 106 -1.45 -11.64 -10.43
N GLN A 107 -1.91 -12.88 -10.58
CA GLN A 107 -3.07 -13.38 -9.85
C GLN A 107 -2.87 -13.25 -8.33
N GLN A 108 -1.65 -13.53 -7.85
CA GLN A 108 -1.27 -13.41 -6.45
C GLN A 108 -1.35 -11.96 -5.95
N THR A 109 -0.88 -10.99 -6.74
CA THR A 109 -0.96 -9.57 -6.38
C THR A 109 -2.41 -9.08 -6.34
N TYR A 110 -3.22 -9.47 -7.33
CA TYR A 110 -4.62 -9.10 -7.39
C TYR A 110 -5.43 -9.65 -6.20
N GLU A 111 -5.26 -10.95 -5.90
CA GLU A 111 -5.89 -11.57 -4.73
C GLU A 111 -5.39 -10.97 -3.42
N GLY A 112 -4.08 -10.73 -3.31
CA GLY A 112 -3.47 -10.07 -2.17
C GLY A 112 -4.06 -8.69 -1.89
N LEU A 113 -4.19 -7.84 -2.92
CA LEU A 113 -4.83 -6.52 -2.80
C LEU A 113 -6.28 -6.63 -2.32
N LYS A 114 -7.06 -7.58 -2.86
CA LYS A 114 -8.44 -7.80 -2.42
C LYS A 114 -8.51 -8.18 -0.94
N ILE A 115 -7.73 -9.19 -0.54
CA ILE A 115 -7.68 -9.64 0.86
C ILE A 115 -7.25 -8.49 1.77
N SER A 116 -6.18 -7.76 1.41
CA SER A 116 -5.71 -6.61 2.17
C SER A 116 -6.79 -5.55 2.35
N VAL A 117 -7.54 -5.20 1.31
CA VAL A 117 -8.64 -4.22 1.41
C VAL A 117 -9.73 -4.70 2.36
N TYR A 118 -10.25 -5.91 2.18
CA TYR A 118 -11.31 -6.44 3.04
C TYR A 118 -10.84 -6.55 4.49
N SER A 119 -9.67 -7.14 4.74
CA SER A 119 -9.10 -7.28 6.08
C SER A 119 -8.82 -5.94 6.73
N HIS A 120 -8.35 -4.95 5.97
CA HIS A 120 -8.09 -3.61 6.48
C HIS A 120 -9.37 -2.93 6.95
N VAL A 121 -10.44 -2.94 6.15
CA VAL A 121 -11.72 -2.35 6.50
C VAL A 121 -12.31 -3.03 7.75
N GLU A 122 -12.37 -4.37 7.75
CA GLU A 122 -12.95 -5.12 8.86
C GLU A 122 -12.14 -4.97 10.15
N ALA A 123 -10.80 -4.98 10.10
CA ALA A 123 -9.96 -4.78 11.27
C ALA A 123 -10.17 -3.39 11.89
N ILE A 124 -10.27 -2.34 11.08
CA ILE A 124 -10.51 -0.98 11.59
C ILE A 124 -11.90 -0.87 12.20
N LYS A 125 -12.94 -1.36 11.51
CA LYS A 125 -14.31 -1.35 12.04
C LYS A 125 -14.40 -2.08 13.36
N PHE A 126 -13.82 -3.27 13.45
CA PHE A 126 -13.76 -4.04 14.68
C PHE A 126 -13.12 -3.23 15.82
N LEU A 127 -11.96 -2.60 15.59
CA LEU A 127 -11.32 -1.80 16.63
C LEU A 127 -12.19 -0.61 17.07
N LEU A 128 -12.80 0.11 16.13
CA LEU A 128 -13.67 1.25 16.45
C LEU A 128 -14.93 0.80 17.23
N GLU A 129 -15.53 -0.33 16.87
CA GLU A 129 -16.67 -0.93 17.59
C GLU A 129 -16.30 -1.35 19.01
N ASN A 130 -15.04 -1.74 19.26
CA ASN A 130 -14.51 -2.06 20.58
C ASN A 130 -14.13 -0.81 21.40
N GLY A 131 -14.51 0.39 20.97
CA GLY A 131 -14.37 1.63 21.72
C GLY A 131 -13.03 2.34 21.57
N PHE A 132 -12.20 1.96 20.58
CA PHE A 132 -11.00 2.71 20.25
C PHE A 132 -11.38 4.07 19.62
N GLU A 133 -10.85 5.17 20.15
CA GLU A 133 -11.13 6.52 19.65
C GLU A 133 -10.68 6.74 18.20
N TYR A 134 -9.59 6.08 17.82
CA TYR A 134 -9.02 6.16 16.49
C TYR A 134 -8.15 4.93 16.17
N VAL A 135 -7.92 4.70 14.88
CA VAL A 135 -7.01 3.67 14.38
C VAL A 135 -5.97 4.28 13.44
N LEU A 136 -4.70 3.93 13.67
CA LEU A 136 -3.56 4.25 12.79
C LEU A 136 -3.16 2.97 12.05
N SER A 137 -3.50 2.89 10.77
CA SER A 137 -3.36 1.67 9.98
C SER A 137 -1.92 1.29 9.66
N GLU A 138 -0.95 2.19 9.83
CA GLU A 138 0.48 1.88 9.70
C GLU A 138 0.91 0.72 10.60
N ARG A 139 0.23 0.54 11.75
CA ARG A 139 0.49 -0.54 12.71
C ARG A 139 0.13 -1.93 12.22
N PHE A 140 -0.58 -2.06 11.10
CA PHE A 140 -0.89 -3.35 10.50
C PHE A 140 0.21 -3.87 9.57
N MET A 141 1.17 -3.02 9.21
CA MET A 141 2.25 -3.36 8.30
C MET A 141 3.43 -4.00 9.04
N GLN A 142 4.23 -4.76 8.29
CA GLN A 142 5.41 -5.45 8.81
C GLN A 142 6.66 -4.55 8.87
N ASP A 143 6.53 -3.25 8.57
CA ASP A 143 7.63 -2.29 8.52
C ASP A 143 8.47 -2.28 9.81
N VAL A 144 7.84 -2.38 10.97
CA VAL A 144 8.54 -2.45 12.27
C VAL A 144 9.40 -3.72 12.38
N LEU A 145 8.94 -4.84 11.85
CA LEU A 145 9.70 -6.08 11.82
C LEU A 145 10.88 -5.99 10.83
N GLU A 146 10.67 -5.37 9.67
CA GLU A 146 11.75 -5.12 8.71
C GLU A 146 12.82 -4.19 9.28
N ASP A 147 12.40 -3.15 10.01
CA ASP A 147 13.29 -2.22 10.71
C ASP A 147 14.10 -2.94 11.80
N TYR A 148 13.46 -3.81 12.59
CA TYR A 148 14.15 -4.67 13.53
C TYR A 148 15.21 -5.57 12.86
N PHE A 149 14.90 -6.18 11.70
CA PHE A 149 15.90 -6.92 10.93
C PHE A 149 17.01 -6.03 10.37
N GLY A 150 16.72 -4.75 10.10
CA GLY A 150 17.72 -3.73 9.79
C GLY A 150 18.71 -3.54 10.93
N HIS A 151 18.21 -3.37 12.15
CA HIS A 151 19.02 -3.25 13.36
C HIS A 151 19.87 -4.50 13.61
N GLN A 152 19.30 -5.69 13.42
CA GLN A 152 20.00 -6.98 13.52
C GLN A 152 21.23 -7.05 12.59
N ARG A 153 21.08 -6.65 11.32
CA ARG A 153 22.20 -6.62 10.37
C ARG A 153 23.21 -5.53 10.69
N ALA A 154 22.76 -4.36 11.17
CA ALA A 154 23.64 -3.25 11.52
C ALA A 154 24.61 -3.58 12.67
N LYS A 155 24.22 -4.47 13.61
CA LYS A 155 25.09 -4.92 14.72
C LYS A 155 26.32 -5.69 14.24
N GLY A 156 26.23 -6.38 13.09
CA GLY A 156 27.35 -7.15 12.53
C GLY A 156 28.44 -6.29 11.89
N HIS A 157 28.26 -4.96 11.79
CA HIS A 157 29.12 -4.01 11.10
C HIS A 157 29.40 -4.36 9.62
N ARG A 158 30.34 -5.29 9.37
CA ARG A 158 30.67 -5.83 8.05
C ARG A 158 30.04 -7.21 7.81
N SER A 159 29.49 -7.83 8.86
CA SER A 159 28.79 -9.10 8.82
C SER A 159 27.28 -8.85 8.67
N ASP A 160 26.86 -8.52 7.46
CA ASP A 160 25.45 -8.17 7.16
C ASP A 160 24.52 -9.38 7.12
N ASN A 161 25.06 -10.60 7.28
CA ASN A 161 24.32 -11.85 7.26
C ASN A 161 24.70 -12.72 8.48
N PRO A 162 24.14 -12.42 9.67
CA PRO A 162 24.45 -13.15 10.88
C PRO A 162 23.94 -14.60 10.81
N SER A 163 24.70 -15.52 11.39
CA SER A 163 24.24 -16.87 11.69
C SER A 163 23.13 -16.86 12.75
N ALA A 164 22.40 -17.97 12.90
CA ALA A 164 21.36 -18.09 13.93
C ALA A 164 21.89 -17.83 15.36
N TYR A 165 23.14 -18.21 15.62
CA TYR A 165 23.79 -17.95 16.91
C TYR A 165 24.07 -16.44 17.12
N GLU A 166 24.64 -15.78 16.12
CA GLU A 166 24.91 -14.34 16.16
C GLU A 166 23.62 -13.52 16.23
N PHE A 167 22.56 -13.95 15.54
CA PHE A 167 21.24 -13.34 15.63
C PHE A 167 20.70 -13.38 17.07
N GLY A 168 20.80 -14.54 17.73
CA GLY A 168 20.39 -14.68 19.14
C GLY A 168 21.23 -13.82 20.09
N TYR A 169 22.54 -13.70 19.85
CA TYR A 169 23.40 -12.81 20.64
C TYR A 169 23.05 -11.33 20.43
N ASN A 170 22.83 -10.92 19.18
CA ASN A 170 22.46 -9.55 18.83
C ASN A 170 21.13 -9.15 19.47
N ASP A 171 20.15 -10.07 19.54
CA ASP A 171 18.85 -9.81 20.14
C ASP A 171 18.94 -9.33 21.60
N LEU A 172 19.81 -9.98 22.39
CA LEU A 172 20.10 -9.57 23.77
C LEU A 172 20.64 -8.15 23.86
N THR A 173 21.35 -7.66 22.84
CA THR A 173 21.91 -6.31 22.82
C THR A 173 20.96 -5.25 22.25
N ILE A 174 19.97 -5.65 21.46
CA ILE A 174 18.96 -4.76 20.88
C ILE A 174 17.88 -4.44 21.91
N GLY A 175 17.46 -5.41 22.72
CA GLY A 175 16.44 -5.22 23.76
C GLY A 175 16.87 -4.39 25.00
N ILE A 176 18.12 -3.94 25.08
CA ILE A 176 18.69 -3.17 26.20
C ILE A 176 18.73 -1.65 25.92
N GLN A 177 18.39 -1.20 24.72
CA GLN A 177 18.29 0.22 24.35
C GLN A 177 16.87 0.76 24.48
#